data_AF-A0A7J2NQ43-F1
#
_entry.id   AF-A0A7J2NQ43-F1
#
_cell.length_a   1.000
_cell.length_b   1.000
_cell.length_c   1.000
_cell.angle_alpha   90.00
_cell.angle_beta   90.00
_cell.angle_gamma   90.00
#
_symmetry.space_group_name_H-M   'P 1'
#
loop_
_entity.id
_entity.type
_entity.pdbx_description
1 polymer ?
#
loop_
_entity_poly.entity_id
_entity_poly.type
_entity_poly.pdbx_seq_one_letter_code
_entity_poly.pdbx_strand_id
1 'polypeptide(L)'
;MKTKINIKKILEYLRHFDQCFTKKKRCIHCLDCIAFALLYAEDNNLTEPSAPVEHLITGNNKFWLFKKFLLSTIVNEPNYQYLPCERALSYNQVSELADLLLKLTKEQKKALRQKLLCHAEFKADGFTGRFEYGLLVLDGEKLVPVDNYEEYACSGDADGY
;
A
#
# COMPACT_ATOMS: atom_id res chain seq x y z
N MET A 1 17.66 -20.54 -4.71
CA MET A 1 16.22 -20.76 -4.95
C MET A 1 15.52 -19.41 -4.90
N LYS A 2 14.76 -19.02 -5.94
CA LYS A 2 13.97 -17.78 -5.93
C LYS A 2 12.66 -18.07 -5.18
N THR A 3 12.49 -17.55 -3.97
CA THR A 3 11.21 -17.66 -3.26
C THR A 3 10.16 -16.87 -4.03
N LYS A 4 9.10 -17.55 -4.49
CA LYS A 4 8.00 -16.93 -5.25
C LYS A 4 7.28 -15.94 -4.33
N ILE A 5 7.29 -14.65 -4.67
CA ILE A 5 6.55 -13.62 -3.94
C ILE A 5 5.05 -13.96 -4.03
N ASN A 6 4.36 -13.98 -2.89
CA ASN A 6 2.93 -14.26 -2.85
C ASN A 6 2.10 -12.99 -3.15
N ILE A 7 2.11 -12.57 -4.43
CA ILE A 7 1.38 -11.39 -4.90
C ILE A 7 -0.12 -11.52 -4.63
N LYS A 8 -0.70 -12.73 -4.75
CA LYS A 8 -2.13 -12.96 -4.48
C LYS A 8 -2.51 -12.53 -3.07
N LYS A 9 -1.67 -12.85 -2.08
CA LYS A 9 -1.89 -12.47 -0.67
C LYS A 9 -1.84 -10.97 -0.46
N ILE A 10 -0.89 -10.27 -1.10
CA ILE A 10 -0.84 -8.79 -1.07
C ILE A 10 -2.16 -8.21 -1.60
N LEU A 11 -2.64 -8.71 -2.74
CA LEU A 11 -3.90 -8.25 -3.35
C LEU A 11 -5.15 -8.59 -2.53
N GLU A 12 -5.14 -9.66 -1.74
CA GLU A 12 -6.22 -9.95 -0.78
C GLU A 12 -6.29 -8.86 0.29
N TYR A 13 -5.15 -8.50 0.88
CA TYR A 13 -5.09 -7.45 1.90
C TYR A 13 -5.45 -6.07 1.35
N LEU A 14 -4.98 -5.72 0.16
CA LEU A 14 -5.32 -4.43 -0.45
C LEU A 14 -6.81 -4.35 -0.81
N ARG A 15 -7.42 -5.43 -1.31
CA ARG A 15 -8.87 -5.46 -1.58
C ARG A 15 -9.71 -5.22 -0.33
N HIS A 16 -9.26 -5.69 0.84
CA HIS A 16 -9.93 -5.40 2.11
C HIS A 16 -9.98 -3.88 2.40
N PHE A 17 -8.88 -3.16 2.12
CA PHE A 17 -8.83 -1.72 2.28
C PHE A 17 -9.61 -0.97 1.18
N ASP A 18 -9.59 -1.43 -0.07
CA ASP A 18 -10.40 -0.86 -1.15
C ASP A 18 -11.90 -0.98 -0.87
N GLN A 19 -12.34 -2.06 -0.21
CA GLN A 19 -13.71 -2.21 0.25
C GLN A 19 -14.09 -1.17 1.31
N CYS A 20 -13.14 -0.73 2.13
CA CYS A 20 -13.38 0.36 3.09
C CYS A 20 -13.61 1.69 2.39
N PHE A 21 -12.85 1.97 1.33
CA PHE A 21 -13.04 3.14 0.48
C PHE A 21 -14.39 3.12 -0.24
N THR A 22 -14.66 2.04 -1.00
CA THR A 22 -15.81 1.96 -1.90
C THR A 22 -17.15 1.84 -1.18
N LYS A 23 -17.23 1.08 -0.08
CA LYS A 23 -18.54 0.71 0.51
C LYS A 23 -18.96 1.57 1.69
N LYS A 24 -18.01 2.17 2.43
CA LYS A 24 -18.30 2.63 3.80
C LYS A 24 -17.42 3.80 4.22
N LYS A 25 -17.66 4.96 3.59
CA LYS A 25 -17.18 6.33 3.92
C LYS A 25 -15.93 6.85 3.18
N ARG A 26 -15.53 6.30 2.04
CA ARG A 26 -14.35 6.80 1.28
C ARG A 26 -13.08 6.91 2.14
N CYS A 27 -12.95 6.06 3.16
CA CYS A 27 -11.79 6.09 4.06
C CYS A 27 -10.55 5.58 3.31
N ILE A 28 -9.52 6.43 3.24
CA ILE A 28 -8.25 6.16 2.55
C ILE A 28 -7.06 6.05 3.50
N HIS A 29 -7.24 6.27 4.80
CA HIS A 29 -6.17 6.28 5.81
C HIS A 29 -5.22 5.09 5.70
N CYS A 30 -5.74 3.86 5.66
CA CYS A 30 -4.88 2.68 5.57
C CYS A 30 -4.09 2.62 4.26
N LEU A 31 -4.70 3.04 3.15
CA LEU A 31 -4.06 3.06 1.85
C LEU A 31 -3.01 4.16 1.75
N ASP A 32 -3.24 5.32 2.38
CA ASP A 32 -2.24 6.39 2.53
C ASP A 32 -1.05 5.93 3.37
N CYS A 33 -1.30 5.27 4.51
CA CYS A 33 -0.23 4.73 5.34
C CYS A 33 0.61 3.69 4.57
N ILE A 34 -0.04 2.81 3.78
CA ILE A 34 0.67 1.85 2.94
C ILE A 34 1.47 2.58 1.85
N ALA A 35 0.88 3.58 1.19
CA ALA A 35 1.55 4.35 0.14
C ALA A 35 2.77 5.11 0.68
N PHE A 36 2.64 5.74 1.85
CA PHE A 36 3.74 6.40 2.55
C PHE A 36 4.86 5.41 2.94
N ALA A 37 4.51 4.24 3.48
CA ALA A 37 5.49 3.22 3.80
C ALA A 37 6.25 2.74 2.54
N LEU A 38 5.55 2.58 1.42
CA LEU A 38 6.16 2.22 0.14
C LEU A 38 7.13 3.30 -0.36
N LEU A 39 6.78 4.58 -0.26
CA LEU A 39 7.72 5.68 -0.55
C LEU A 39 8.98 5.59 0.30
N TYR A 40 8.82 5.42 1.62
CA TYR A 40 9.95 5.26 2.52
C TYR A 40 10.84 4.08 2.11
N ALA A 41 10.25 2.95 1.73
CA ALA A 41 11.01 1.79 1.26
C ALA A 41 11.71 2.03 -0.08
N GLU A 42 11.08 2.75 -1.02
CA GLU A 42 11.65 3.14 -2.31
C GLU A 42 12.88 4.05 -2.14
N ASP A 43 12.76 5.09 -1.30
CA ASP A 43 13.83 6.07 -1.04
C ASP A 43 15.04 5.42 -0.35
N ASN A 44 14.77 4.45 0.51
CA ASN A 44 15.81 3.74 1.25
C ASN A 44 16.29 2.46 0.56
N ASN A 45 15.79 2.16 -0.65
CA ASN A 45 16.06 0.93 -1.39
C ASN A 45 15.88 -0.35 -0.55
N LEU A 46 14.84 -0.38 0.31
CA LEU A 46 14.57 -1.51 1.18
C LEU A 46 14.02 -2.65 0.35
N THR A 47 14.76 -3.75 0.23
CA THR A 47 14.25 -5.00 -0.33
C THR A 47 14.81 -6.13 0.51
N GLU A 48 13.93 -6.87 1.19
CA GLU A 48 14.38 -8.04 1.94
C GLU A 48 14.84 -9.13 0.96
N PRO A 49 16.02 -9.73 1.18
CA PRO A 49 16.44 -10.89 0.41
C PRO A 49 15.45 -12.04 0.63
N SER A 50 15.28 -12.90 -0.39
CA SER A 50 14.30 -13.99 -0.37
C SER A 50 14.56 -15.08 0.68
N ALA A 51 15.73 -15.07 1.32
CA ALA A 51 16.07 -15.94 2.44
C ALA A 51 15.75 -15.21 3.76
N PRO A 52 15.18 -15.89 4.77
CA PRO A 52 14.97 -15.28 6.07
C PRO A 52 16.33 -14.88 6.65
N VAL A 53 16.49 -13.59 6.90
CA VAL A 53 17.67 -13.06 7.57
C VAL A 53 17.21 -12.66 8.97
N GLU A 54 17.46 -13.55 9.95
CA GLU A 54 17.00 -13.40 11.35
C GLU A 54 17.39 -12.07 12.01
N HIS A 55 18.38 -11.36 11.46
CA HIS A 55 18.90 -10.09 11.97
C HIS A 55 18.36 -8.82 11.26
N LEU A 56 17.48 -8.93 10.26
CA LEU A 56 16.88 -7.73 9.63
C LEU A 56 15.80 -7.06 10.49
N ILE A 57 15.38 -7.69 11.59
CA ILE A 57 14.27 -7.21 12.45
C ILE A 57 14.73 -7.08 13.92
N THR A 58 16.01 -6.78 14.14
CA THR A 58 16.53 -6.42 15.47
C THR A 58 17.21 -5.04 15.41
N GLY A 59 16.86 -4.16 16.36
CA GLY A 59 17.35 -2.78 16.43
C GLY A 59 16.58 -1.78 15.54
N ASN A 60 16.81 -0.48 15.75
CA ASN A 60 16.23 0.67 15.02
C ASN A 60 16.67 0.74 13.54
N ASN A 61 16.69 -0.38 12.82
CA ASN A 61 17.03 -0.43 11.42
C ASN A 61 15.82 -0.05 10.54
N LYS A 62 16.07 0.30 9.28
CA LYS A 62 15.05 0.82 8.36
C LYS A 62 13.95 -0.19 8.03
N PHE A 63 14.24 -1.49 8.01
CA PHE A 63 13.25 -2.54 7.79
C PHE A 63 12.28 -2.64 8.99
N TRP A 64 12.82 -2.61 10.21
CA TRP A 64 12.02 -2.58 11.42
C TRP A 64 11.17 -1.31 11.51
N LEU A 65 11.71 -0.14 11.13
CA LEU A 65 10.93 1.11 11.09
C LEU A 65 9.76 1.03 10.10
N PHE A 66 9.98 0.48 8.91
CA PHE A 66 8.92 0.24 7.93
C PHE A 66 7.81 -0.65 8.51
N LYS A 67 8.18 -1.81 9.08
CA LYS A 67 7.23 -2.77 9.64
C LYS A 67 6.49 -2.20 10.85
N LYS A 68 7.22 -1.57 11.77
CA LYS A 68 6.66 -0.92 12.97
C LYS A 68 5.65 0.15 12.59
N PHE A 69 5.95 0.99 11.60
CA PHE A 69 5.04 2.04 11.15
C PHE A 69 3.68 1.45 10.74
N LEU A 70 3.67 0.44 9.87
CA LEU A 70 2.42 -0.22 9.44
C LEU A 70 1.69 -0.85 10.63
N LEU A 71 2.41 -1.60 11.47
CA LEU A 71 1.81 -2.24 12.65
C LEU A 71 1.22 -1.23 13.63
N SER A 72 1.80 -0.03 13.75
CA SER A 72 1.24 1.02 14.60
C SER A 72 0.11 1.80 13.96
N THR A 73 -0.01 1.87 12.63
CA THR A 73 -0.91 2.83 11.95
C THR A 73 -2.16 2.22 11.35
N ILE A 74 -2.14 0.92 11.01
CA ILE A 74 -3.25 0.25 10.30
C ILE A 74 -3.75 -1.02 10.99
N VAL A 75 -3.29 -1.29 12.23
CA VAL A 75 -3.80 -2.37 13.10
C VAL A 75 -4.78 -1.78 14.11
N ASN A 76 -5.82 -2.54 14.44
CA ASN A 76 -6.71 -2.22 15.57
C ASN A 76 -6.67 -3.38 16.58
N GLU A 77 -5.65 -3.36 17.43
CA GLU A 77 -5.52 -4.28 18.55
C GLU A 77 -5.23 -3.49 19.83
N PRO A 78 -5.68 -3.96 21.02
CA PRO A 78 -5.59 -3.20 22.27
C PRO A 78 -4.19 -2.65 22.59
N ASN A 79 -3.13 -3.37 22.21
CA ASN A 79 -1.74 -2.98 22.46
C ASN A 79 -1.15 -2.05 21.39
N TYR A 80 -1.91 -1.73 20.33
CA TYR A 80 -1.48 -0.98 19.14
C TYR A 80 -2.53 0.05 18.67
N GLN A 81 -3.37 0.54 19.59
CA GLN A 81 -4.54 1.39 19.32
C GLN A 81 -4.19 2.86 18.95
N TYR A 82 -3.52 3.07 17.83
CA TYR A 82 -3.49 4.41 17.21
C TYR A 82 -4.65 4.63 16.23
N LEU A 83 -5.21 3.55 15.67
CA LEU A 83 -6.34 3.60 14.74
C LEU A 83 -7.57 2.88 15.35
N PRO A 84 -8.58 3.60 15.85
CA PRO A 84 -9.82 3.01 16.34
C PRO A 84 -10.74 2.62 15.16
N CYS A 85 -10.28 1.70 14.31
CA CYS A 85 -11.03 1.22 13.14
C CYS A 85 -11.38 -0.26 13.29
N GLU A 86 -12.66 -0.58 13.46
CA GLU A 86 -13.17 -1.95 13.56
C GLU A 86 -12.90 -2.84 12.34
N ARG A 87 -12.47 -2.24 11.21
CA ARG A 87 -12.08 -2.96 9.99
C ARG A 87 -10.60 -2.96 9.74
N ALA A 88 -9.78 -2.52 10.68
CA ALA A 88 -8.35 -2.77 10.56
C ALA A 88 -8.11 -4.28 10.47
N LEU A 89 -7.03 -4.66 9.80
CA LEU A 89 -6.57 -6.05 9.81
C LEU A 89 -5.93 -6.36 11.17
N SER A 90 -5.84 -7.66 11.51
CA SER A 90 -5.12 -8.09 12.71
C SER A 90 -3.62 -7.82 12.60
N TYR A 91 -2.93 -7.82 13.74
CA TYR A 91 -1.48 -7.65 13.81
C TYR A 91 -0.76 -8.66 12.91
N ASN A 92 -1.18 -9.93 12.94
CA ASN A 92 -0.56 -10.99 12.14
C ASN A 92 -0.74 -10.74 10.63
N GLN A 93 -1.91 -10.28 10.21
CA GLN A 93 -2.19 -9.96 8.81
C GLN A 93 -1.38 -8.76 8.33
N VAL A 94 -1.27 -7.70 9.14
CA VAL A 94 -0.45 -6.52 8.81
C VAL A 94 1.04 -6.85 8.84
N SER A 95 1.49 -7.69 9.77
CA SER A 95 2.87 -8.18 9.82
C SER A 95 3.20 -8.97 8.55
N GLU A 96 2.34 -9.90 8.14
CA GLU A 96 2.53 -10.67 6.91
C GLU A 96 2.52 -9.75 5.68
N LEU A 97 1.60 -8.78 5.62
CA LEU A 97 1.56 -7.79 4.55
C LEU A 97 2.88 -7.01 4.48
N ALA A 98 3.40 -6.51 5.61
CA ALA A 98 4.66 -5.77 5.65
C ALA A 98 5.83 -6.62 5.13
N ASP A 99 5.93 -7.88 5.56
CA ASP A 99 6.98 -8.81 5.11
C ASP A 99 6.87 -9.11 3.60
N LEU A 100 5.65 -9.23 3.07
CA LEU A 100 5.42 -9.42 1.64
C LEU A 100 5.77 -8.17 0.82
N LEU A 101 5.44 -6.97 1.32
CA LEU A 101 5.79 -5.72 0.66
C LEU A 101 7.30 -5.50 0.63
N LEU A 102 8.03 -5.85 1.69
CA LEU A 102 9.48 -5.72 1.74
C LEU A 102 10.20 -6.60 0.71
N LYS A 103 9.60 -7.73 0.30
CA LYS A 103 10.15 -8.62 -0.75
C LYS A 103 10.01 -8.09 -2.17
N LEU A 104 9.17 -7.09 -2.40
CA LEU A 104 9.00 -6.48 -3.73
C LEU A 104 10.27 -5.74 -4.16
N THR A 105 10.59 -5.69 -5.45
CA THR A 105 11.64 -4.78 -5.94
C THR A 105 11.21 -3.32 -5.81
N LYS A 106 12.14 -2.38 -5.95
CA LYS A 106 11.83 -0.93 -5.95
C LYS A 106 10.76 -0.58 -6.99
N GLU A 107 10.88 -1.13 -8.19
CA GLU A 107 9.96 -0.90 -9.30
C GLU A 107 8.58 -1.47 -9.01
N GLN A 108 8.53 -2.64 -8.37
CA GLN A 108 7.27 -3.27 -7.95
C GLN A 108 6.57 -2.48 -6.85
N LYS A 109 7.32 -1.96 -5.86
CA LYS A 109 6.80 -1.08 -4.81
C LYS A 109 6.20 0.19 -5.40
N LYS A 110 6.96 0.84 -6.29
CA LYS A 110 6.52 2.02 -7.04
C LYS A 110 5.24 1.77 -7.82
N ALA A 111 5.21 0.70 -8.62
CA ALA A 111 4.04 0.35 -9.42
C ALA A 111 2.82 0.00 -8.57
N LEU A 112 3.02 -0.59 -7.39
CA LEU A 112 1.94 -0.86 -6.43
C LEU A 112 1.40 0.44 -5.85
N ARG A 113 2.30 1.30 -5.33
CA ARG A 113 1.97 2.59 -4.72
C ARG A 113 1.13 3.47 -5.63
N GLN A 114 1.54 3.65 -6.88
CA GLN A 114 0.85 4.50 -7.87
C GLN A 114 -0.62 4.05 -8.11
N LYS A 115 -0.93 2.77 -7.85
CA LYS A 115 -2.25 2.18 -8.07
C LYS A 115 -3.15 2.17 -6.85
N LEU A 116 -2.62 2.40 -5.64
CA LEU A 116 -3.44 2.42 -4.43
C LEU A 116 -4.52 3.51 -4.55
N LEU A 117 -5.71 3.25 -3.99
CA LEU A 117 -6.76 4.25 -3.79
C LEU A 117 -6.37 5.16 -2.60
N CYS A 118 -5.27 5.87 -2.76
CA CYS A 118 -4.68 6.81 -1.81
C CYS A 118 -4.67 8.22 -2.39
N HIS A 119 -4.32 9.21 -1.56
CA HIS A 119 -4.15 10.58 -2.02
C HIS A 119 -3.05 10.71 -3.09
N ALA A 120 -3.21 11.71 -3.95
CA ALA A 120 -2.40 11.84 -5.15
C ALA A 120 -0.94 12.26 -4.88
N GLU A 121 -0.66 12.93 -3.76
CA GLU A 121 0.72 13.24 -3.35
C GLU A 121 1.58 11.97 -3.20
N PHE A 122 0.95 10.83 -2.88
CA PHE A 122 1.64 9.57 -2.78
C PHE A 122 1.84 8.87 -4.12
N LYS A 123 1.33 9.40 -5.23
CA LYS A 123 1.45 8.80 -6.57
C LYS A 123 2.56 9.41 -7.42
N ALA A 124 3.00 10.61 -7.10
CA ALA A 124 4.05 11.30 -7.84
C ALA A 124 5.40 10.56 -7.80
N ASP A 125 6.20 10.78 -8.83
CA ASP A 125 7.59 10.33 -8.92
C ASP A 125 8.50 11.35 -8.26
N GLY A 126 8.93 11.07 -7.04
CA GLY A 126 9.51 12.11 -6.19
C GLY A 126 8.44 13.14 -5.80
N PHE A 127 8.62 13.79 -4.67
CA PHE A 127 7.64 14.74 -4.16
C PHE A 127 7.65 16.04 -4.99
N THR A 128 7.02 16.02 -6.18
CA THR A 128 6.72 17.21 -6.99
C THR A 128 5.40 16.95 -7.73
N GLY A 129 4.33 17.63 -7.31
CA GLY A 129 2.99 17.40 -7.81
C GLY A 129 2.80 17.70 -9.30
N ARG A 130 2.12 16.78 -9.99
CA ARG A 130 1.04 17.01 -10.98
C ARG A 130 0.43 15.66 -11.36
N PHE A 131 -0.87 15.69 -11.63
CA PHE A 131 -1.80 14.55 -11.67
C PHE A 131 -1.99 14.01 -13.09
N GLU A 132 -2.11 12.69 -13.21
CA GLU A 132 -2.85 12.00 -14.29
C GLU A 132 -3.28 10.61 -13.76
N TYR A 133 -4.57 10.28 -13.88
CA TYR A 133 -5.19 9.05 -13.35
C TYR A 133 -5.20 7.94 -14.41
N GLY A 134 -4.91 6.70 -13.98
CA GLY A 134 -5.13 5.49 -14.80
C GLY A 134 -5.45 4.29 -13.91
N LEU A 135 -6.52 3.56 -14.23
CA LEU A 135 -6.90 2.29 -13.59
C LEU A 135 -6.25 1.12 -14.35
N LEU A 136 -5.83 0.06 -13.64
CA LEU A 136 -5.32 -1.16 -14.28
C LEU A 136 -6.04 -2.41 -13.75
N VAL A 137 -6.51 -3.25 -14.67
CA VAL A 137 -7.01 -4.62 -14.39
C VAL A 137 -5.81 -5.57 -14.37
N LEU A 138 -5.73 -6.43 -13.34
CA LEU A 138 -4.68 -7.45 -13.22
C LEU A 138 -5.19 -8.77 -13.82
N ASP A 139 -4.73 -9.10 -15.02
CA ASP A 139 -4.94 -10.43 -15.61
C ASP A 139 -3.69 -11.28 -15.47
N GLY A 140 -3.86 -12.47 -14.89
CA GLY A 140 -2.93 -13.59 -14.94
C GLY A 140 -1.58 -13.44 -14.26
N GLU A 141 -0.71 -12.56 -14.76
CA GLU A 141 0.70 -12.39 -14.34
C GLU A 141 1.42 -11.18 -15.02
N LYS A 142 0.72 -10.19 -15.60
CA LYS A 142 1.34 -8.99 -16.23
C LYS A 142 0.58 -7.69 -15.95
N LEU A 143 1.32 -6.56 -15.95
CA LEU A 143 0.77 -5.20 -15.92
C LEU A 143 0.60 -4.69 -17.36
N VAL A 144 -0.62 -4.34 -17.78
CA VAL A 144 -0.90 -3.78 -19.12
C VAL A 144 -1.85 -2.58 -19.00
N PRO A 145 -1.60 -1.44 -19.69
CA PRO A 145 -2.51 -0.29 -19.78
C PRO A 145 -3.88 -0.66 -20.36
N VAL A 146 -4.95 -0.04 -19.87
CA VAL A 146 -6.29 -0.13 -20.49
C VAL A 146 -6.55 1.18 -21.23
N ASP A 147 -6.49 1.13 -22.56
CA ASP A 147 -6.95 2.21 -23.43
C ASP A 147 -8.48 2.13 -23.53
N ASN A 148 -9.18 2.95 -22.74
CA ASN A 148 -10.50 3.56 -23.00
C ASN A 148 -11.21 3.86 -21.68
N TYR A 149 -11.34 5.14 -21.36
CA TYR A 149 -12.23 5.64 -20.32
C TYR A 149 -12.97 6.86 -20.87
N GLU A 150 -14.04 6.62 -21.62
CA GLU A 150 -15.09 7.63 -21.73
C GLU A 150 -15.99 7.50 -20.50
N GLU A 151 -16.19 8.66 -19.85
CA GLU A 151 -17.29 8.98 -18.93
C GLU A 151 -17.37 8.22 -17.60
N TYR A 152 -16.55 8.62 -16.63
CA TYR A 152 -17.08 9.02 -15.31
C TYR A 152 -16.27 10.22 -14.83
N ALA A 153 -16.54 11.37 -15.45
CA ALA A 153 -16.22 12.65 -14.84
C ALA A 153 -16.96 12.71 -13.50
N CYS A 154 -16.21 12.82 -12.41
CA CYS A 154 -16.71 13.47 -11.22
C CYS A 154 -17.14 14.88 -11.65
N SER A 155 -18.40 15.07 -12.01
CA SER A 155 -19.08 16.34 -11.88
C SER A 155 -19.20 16.61 -10.38
N GLY A 156 -18.08 17.02 -9.79
CA GLY A 156 -18.10 17.75 -8.54
C GLY A 156 -18.64 19.13 -8.88
N ASP A 157 -19.93 19.32 -8.65
CA ASP A 157 -20.46 20.65 -8.42
C ASP A 157 -19.73 21.18 -7.18
N ALA A 158 -18.67 21.93 -7.45
CA ALA A 158 -18.17 22.92 -6.53
C ALA A 158 -19.19 24.06 -6.57
N ASP A 159 -20.15 24.06 -5.66
CA ASP A 159 -20.85 25.27 -5.24
C ASP A 159 -21.38 25.07 -3.82
N GLY A 160 -21.15 26.10 -3.01
CA GLY A 160 -21.20 26.05 -1.55
C GLY A 160 -22.60 25.92 -0.95
N TYR A 161 -22.63 25.42 0.28
CA TYR A 161 -23.09 26.11 1.51
C TYR A 161 -22.84 25.18 2.71
#